data_AF-A0AAD6X789-F1
#
_entry.id   AF-A0AAD6X789-F1
#
_cell.length_a   1.000
_cell.length_b   1.000
_cell.length_c   1.000
_cell.angle_alpha   90.00
_cell.angle_beta   90.00
_cell.angle_gamma   90.00
#
_symmetry.space_group_name_H-M   'P 1'
#
loop_
_entity.id
_entity.type
_entity.pdbx_description
1 polymer ?
#
loop_
_entity_poly.entity_id
_entity_poly.type
_entity_poly.pdbx_seq_one_letter_code
_entity_poly.pdbx_strand_id
1 'polypeptide(L)'
;MLDVPQAGRAAAALNMSAATPFLLNARLSILDGFDFTTTPVFFPAFLTLCAAYPAFAGAFSTARQRAWILTTIASAIMTLASLPFVRDYALALRAGGGVEEVQLRTDAAVAVNRFFQAYLAADMFIGGLYYRAQIGFLTCWVPHSVYLCITEIAIRFAWAHIFCFAACMELPTLLLGLATLLPALRSNALFALTFLATRIVFHIVLMLSYASTSATRVPAGILAMVFPLHAMWFVGCVKGFVKRFKASRNPSKTSTSTIAVSTSIETETTSARHPLTPDIYPDARSLARHAHVASPQPPPWAVTLRLRRLRARVDGWASSYSQFDPPSWMPTSRAGAWPRIKRAMRHSNAWRPQRPIPMLRAVNVRPRVMVRRMSATLVRALAASVPSREVVLDYVLGESGKARPERELPPASSPPASRGEVEVEVET
;
A
#
# COMPACT_ATOMS: atom_id res chain seq x y z
N MET A 1 -26.09 34.08 27.10
CA MET A 1 -26.03 32.80 27.85
C MET A 1 -27.23 32.00 27.36
N LEU A 2 -27.02 31.15 26.36
CA LEU A 2 -28.09 30.44 25.64
C LEU A 2 -28.25 29.05 26.24
N ASP A 3 -29.42 28.77 26.81
CA ASP A 3 -29.79 27.48 27.38
C ASP A 3 -29.85 26.41 26.30
N VAL A 4 -28.87 25.51 26.32
CA VAL A 4 -28.90 24.29 25.51
C VAL A 4 -29.92 23.34 26.14
N PRO A 5 -30.95 22.87 25.41
CA PRO A 5 -32.04 22.09 25.99
C PRO A 5 -31.55 20.78 26.62
N GLN A 6 -31.80 20.61 27.93
CA GLN A 6 -31.47 19.37 28.67
C GLN A 6 -32.19 18.11 28.13
N ALA A 7 -33.27 18.28 27.34
CA ALA A 7 -34.06 17.19 26.79
C ALA A 7 -33.25 16.22 25.90
N GLY A 8 -32.19 16.68 25.24
CA GLY A 8 -31.35 15.83 24.38
C GLY A 8 -30.45 14.85 25.15
N ARG A 9 -30.09 15.14 26.42
CA ARG A 9 -29.15 14.28 27.18
C ARG A 9 -29.81 13.03 27.76
N ALA A 10 -31.10 13.08 28.08
CA ALA A 10 -31.84 11.94 28.61
C ALA A 10 -32.11 10.88 27.53
N ALA A 11 -32.40 11.29 26.29
CA ALA A 11 -32.58 10.37 25.16
C ALA A 11 -31.28 9.63 24.78
N ALA A 12 -30.12 10.29 24.89
CA ALA A 12 -28.82 9.65 24.66
C ALA A 12 -28.46 8.59 25.71
N ALA A 13 -28.87 8.79 26.97
CA ALA A 13 -28.62 7.84 28.06
C ALA A 13 -29.47 6.57 27.94
N LEU A 14 -30.72 6.68 27.46
CA LEU A 14 -31.60 5.52 27.24
C LEU A 14 -31.11 4.60 26.11
N ASN A 15 -30.44 5.15 25.08
CA ASN A 15 -29.85 4.34 24.01
C ASN A 15 -28.59 3.55 24.44
N MET A 16 -27.87 3.96 25.50
CA MET A 16 -26.70 3.22 25.97
C MET A 16 -27.06 1.92 26.70
N SER A 17 -28.23 1.83 27.34
CA SER A 17 -28.68 0.63 28.05
C SER A 17 -29.10 -0.51 27.10
N ALA A 18 -29.45 -0.20 25.85
CA ALA A 18 -29.79 -1.19 24.83
C ALA A 18 -28.54 -1.81 24.15
N ALA A 19 -27.38 -1.14 24.21
CA ALA A 19 -26.16 -1.61 23.55
C ALA A 19 -25.43 -2.74 24.33
N THR A 20 -25.67 -2.86 25.64
CA THR A 20 -25.00 -3.85 26.51
C THR A 20 -25.36 -5.31 26.20
N PRO A 21 -26.65 -5.69 26.01
CA PRO A 21 -26.99 -7.06 25.62
C PRO A 21 -26.49 -7.42 24.21
N PHE A 22 -26.41 -6.46 23.28
CA PHE A 22 -25.87 -6.69 21.94
C PHE A 22 -24.38 -7.07 21.96
N LEU A 23 -23.57 -6.38 22.78
CA LEU A 23 -22.14 -6.70 22.92
C LEU A 23 -21.88 -8.06 23.55
N LEU A 24 -22.76 -8.52 24.46
CA LEU A 24 -22.62 -9.82 25.11
C LEU A 24 -22.99 -10.98 24.17
N ASN A 25 -24.07 -10.82 23.38
CA ASN A 25 -24.42 -11.78 22.32
C ASN A 25 -23.38 -11.82 21.20
N ALA A 26 -22.86 -10.67 20.75
CA ALA A 26 -21.80 -10.63 19.76
C ALA A 26 -20.53 -11.35 20.24
N ARG A 27 -20.23 -11.29 21.55
CA ARG A 27 -19.06 -11.95 22.14
C ARG A 27 -19.18 -13.48 22.15
N LEU A 28 -20.38 -14.02 22.33
CA LEU A 28 -20.63 -15.46 22.25
C LEU A 28 -20.57 -15.92 20.79
N SER A 29 -21.17 -15.19 19.85
CA SER A 29 -21.10 -15.54 18.44
C SER A 29 -19.68 -15.52 17.86
N ILE A 30 -18.77 -14.66 18.33
CA ILE A 30 -17.34 -14.67 17.89
C ILE A 30 -16.69 -16.06 18.08
N LEU A 31 -17.12 -16.83 19.07
CA LEU A 31 -16.59 -18.17 19.34
C LEU A 31 -17.28 -19.28 18.53
N ASP A 32 -18.47 -19.03 18.00
CA ASP A 32 -19.27 -20.01 17.23
C ASP A 32 -18.74 -20.28 15.80
N GLY A 33 -17.50 -19.91 15.50
CA GLY A 33 -16.86 -20.16 14.21
C GLY A 33 -17.33 -19.22 13.10
N PHE A 34 -16.64 -19.24 11.96
CA PHE A 34 -17.04 -18.47 10.77
C PHE A 34 -18.25 -19.14 10.13
N ASP A 35 -19.43 -18.57 10.31
CA ASP A 35 -20.63 -19.05 9.63
C ASP A 35 -20.67 -18.51 8.18
N PHE A 36 -19.95 -19.22 7.30
CA PHE A 36 -19.98 -18.97 5.86
C PHE A 36 -21.28 -19.45 5.20
N THR A 37 -22.14 -20.18 5.93
CA THR A 37 -23.31 -20.86 5.37
C THR A 37 -24.57 -19.99 5.36
N THR A 38 -24.68 -19.02 6.28
CA THR A 38 -25.87 -18.17 6.40
C THR A 38 -26.03 -17.11 5.32
N THR A 39 -25.01 -16.91 4.47
CA THR A 39 -25.12 -15.96 3.35
C THR A 39 -24.75 -16.65 2.04
N PRO A 40 -25.72 -16.86 1.13
CA PRO A 40 -25.52 -17.66 -0.09
C PRO A 40 -24.59 -17.00 -1.12
N VAL A 41 -23.89 -15.91 -0.77
CA VAL A 41 -23.01 -15.18 -1.69
C VAL A 41 -21.57 -15.68 -1.64
N PHE A 42 -21.07 -16.10 -0.47
CA PHE A 42 -19.65 -16.43 -0.31
C PHE A 42 -19.21 -17.59 -1.21
N PHE A 43 -19.88 -18.74 -1.11
CA PHE A 43 -19.49 -19.94 -1.86
C PHE A 43 -19.64 -19.75 -3.38
N PRO A 44 -20.76 -19.24 -3.93
CA PRO A 44 -20.87 -18.99 -5.36
C PRO A 44 -19.84 -17.98 -5.85
N ALA A 45 -19.58 -16.91 -5.10
CA ALA A 45 -18.54 -15.94 -5.46
C ALA A 45 -17.14 -16.58 -5.47
N PHE A 46 -16.81 -17.40 -4.47
CA PHE A 46 -15.52 -18.09 -4.38
C PHE A 46 -15.31 -19.02 -5.58
N LEU A 47 -16.31 -19.86 -5.89
CA LEU A 47 -16.26 -20.78 -7.03
C LEU A 47 -16.17 -20.01 -8.36
N THR A 48 -16.97 -18.95 -8.51
CA THR A 48 -16.96 -18.09 -9.71
C THR A 48 -15.59 -17.44 -9.91
N LEU A 49 -14.99 -16.91 -8.85
CA LEU A 49 -13.65 -16.31 -8.93
C LEU A 49 -12.57 -17.35 -9.22
N CYS A 50 -12.63 -18.53 -8.60
CA CYS A 50 -11.73 -19.63 -8.92
C CYS A 50 -11.84 -20.08 -10.37
N ALA A 51 -13.06 -20.12 -10.94
CA ALA A 51 -13.31 -20.46 -12.34
C ALA A 51 -12.94 -19.32 -13.31
N ALA A 52 -13.08 -18.06 -12.89
CA ALA A 52 -12.69 -16.90 -13.68
C ALA A 52 -11.18 -16.88 -13.96
N TYR A 53 -10.35 -17.32 -12.99
CA TYR A 53 -8.90 -17.36 -13.18
C TYR A 53 -8.46 -18.14 -14.43
N PRO A 54 -8.75 -19.45 -14.59
CA PRO A 54 -8.34 -20.20 -15.77
C PRO A 54 -9.01 -19.69 -17.04
N ALA A 55 -10.25 -19.19 -16.97
CA ALA A 55 -10.95 -18.63 -18.13
C ALA A 55 -10.22 -17.42 -18.73
N PHE A 56 -9.67 -16.54 -17.89
CA PHE A 56 -8.93 -15.36 -18.34
C PHE A 56 -7.42 -15.57 -18.43
N ALA A 57 -6.86 -16.58 -17.76
CA ALA A 57 -5.41 -16.79 -17.69
C ALA A 57 -4.77 -16.98 -19.08
N GLY A 58 -5.47 -17.61 -20.02
CA GLY A 58 -5.01 -17.82 -21.39
C GLY A 58 -4.77 -16.51 -22.18
N ALA A 59 -5.43 -15.42 -21.79
CA ALA A 59 -5.26 -14.12 -22.45
C ALA A 59 -3.98 -13.39 -22.02
N PHE A 60 -3.27 -13.86 -20.99
CA PHE A 60 -2.12 -13.17 -20.41
C PHE A 60 -0.88 -14.06 -20.35
N SER A 61 0.17 -13.66 -21.06
CA SER A 61 1.40 -14.45 -21.18
C SER A 61 2.19 -14.50 -19.87
N THR A 62 2.32 -13.38 -19.16
CA THR A 62 3.19 -13.30 -17.99
C THR A 62 2.50 -13.80 -16.71
N ALA A 63 3.25 -14.51 -15.85
CA ALA A 63 2.74 -14.93 -14.53
C ALA A 63 2.33 -13.72 -13.67
N ARG A 64 3.03 -12.58 -13.85
CA ARG A 64 2.69 -11.32 -13.19
C ARG A 64 1.31 -10.82 -13.61
N GLN A 65 1.00 -10.77 -14.91
CA GLN A 65 -0.34 -10.36 -15.36
C GLN A 65 -1.41 -11.30 -14.81
N ARG A 66 -1.19 -12.61 -14.90
CA ARG A 66 -2.15 -13.61 -14.41
C ARG A 66 -2.46 -13.44 -12.92
N ALA A 67 -1.46 -13.12 -12.09
CA ALA A 67 -1.65 -12.86 -10.67
C ALA A 67 -2.53 -11.64 -10.36
N TRP A 68 -2.78 -10.74 -11.32
CA TRP A 68 -3.62 -9.55 -11.14
C TRP A 68 -5.06 -9.71 -11.63
N ILE A 69 -5.43 -10.85 -12.23
CA ILE A 69 -6.77 -11.08 -12.79
C ILE A 69 -7.84 -10.93 -11.69
N LEU A 70 -7.73 -11.72 -10.62
CA LEU A 70 -8.73 -11.74 -9.55
C LEU A 70 -8.78 -10.41 -8.79
N THR A 71 -7.62 -9.82 -8.48
CA THR A 71 -7.55 -8.50 -7.84
C THR A 71 -8.22 -7.42 -8.67
N THR A 72 -8.07 -7.44 -10.00
CA THR A 72 -8.69 -6.45 -10.88
C THR A 72 -10.22 -6.61 -10.90
N ILE A 73 -10.73 -7.84 -11.03
CA ILE A 73 -12.17 -8.13 -11.00
C ILE A 73 -12.78 -7.71 -9.65
N ALA A 74 -12.15 -8.11 -8.54
CA ALA A 74 -12.65 -7.81 -7.21
C ALA A 74 -12.62 -6.30 -6.91
N SER A 75 -11.51 -5.62 -7.22
CA SER A 75 -11.41 -4.15 -7.02
C SER A 75 -12.40 -3.37 -7.88
N ALA A 76 -12.73 -3.84 -9.09
CA ALA A 76 -13.79 -3.26 -9.91
C ALA A 76 -15.16 -3.35 -9.22
N ILE A 77 -15.54 -4.56 -8.80
CA ILE A 77 -16.82 -4.81 -8.12
C ILE A 77 -16.90 -4.00 -6.81
N MET A 78 -15.84 -4.01 -6.00
CA MET A 78 -15.80 -3.26 -4.73
C MET A 78 -15.91 -1.75 -4.94
N THR A 79 -15.23 -1.21 -5.95
CA THR A 79 -15.30 0.21 -6.29
C THR A 79 -16.72 0.58 -6.73
N LEU A 80 -17.34 -0.20 -7.61
CA LEU A 80 -18.71 0.05 -8.07
C LEU A 80 -19.74 -0.09 -6.95
N ALA A 81 -19.63 -1.13 -6.13
CA ALA A 81 -20.52 -1.38 -4.99
C ALA A 81 -20.44 -0.30 -3.90
N SER A 82 -19.34 0.44 -3.83
CA SER A 82 -19.17 1.55 -2.89
C SER A 82 -19.92 2.83 -3.30
N LEU A 83 -20.26 2.99 -4.58
CA LEU A 83 -20.80 4.24 -5.13
C LEU A 83 -22.10 4.71 -4.44
N PRO A 84 -23.08 3.85 -4.13
CA PRO A 84 -24.28 4.26 -3.40
C PRO A 84 -23.97 4.87 -2.03
N PHE A 85 -23.00 4.31 -1.30
CA PHE A 85 -22.59 4.81 0.02
C PHE A 85 -21.82 6.13 -0.08
N VAL A 86 -20.96 6.28 -1.10
CA VAL A 86 -20.26 7.54 -1.40
C VAL A 86 -21.26 8.64 -1.76
N ARG A 87 -22.31 8.30 -2.54
CA ARG A 87 -23.40 9.21 -2.87
C ARG A 87 -24.13 9.69 -1.62
N ASP A 88 -24.53 8.77 -0.73
CA ASP A 88 -25.20 9.15 0.52
C ASP A 88 -24.34 10.09 1.35
N TYR A 89 -23.05 9.77 1.51
CA TYR A 89 -22.12 10.61 2.25
C TYR A 89 -21.98 12.02 1.62
N ALA A 90 -21.94 12.10 0.29
CA ALA A 90 -21.88 13.39 -0.40
C ALA A 90 -23.17 14.20 -0.22
N LEU A 91 -24.33 13.56 -0.17
CA LEU A 91 -25.61 14.21 0.12
C LEU A 91 -25.69 14.67 1.58
N ALA A 92 -25.24 13.84 2.52
CA ALA A 92 -25.16 14.17 3.94
C ALA A 92 -24.27 15.41 4.17
N LEU A 93 -23.08 15.43 3.58
CA LEU A 93 -22.18 16.59 3.67
C LEU A 93 -22.82 17.88 3.14
N ARG A 94 -23.64 17.82 2.09
CA ARG A 94 -24.36 18.98 1.56
C ARG A 94 -25.46 19.47 2.50
N ALA A 95 -26.05 18.56 3.27
CA ALA A 95 -27.05 18.88 4.29
C ALA A 95 -26.43 19.34 5.62
N GLY A 96 -25.09 19.34 5.74
CA GLY A 96 -24.37 19.63 6.99
C GLY A 96 -24.25 18.44 7.94
N GLY A 97 -24.61 17.24 7.48
CA GLY A 97 -24.45 15.98 8.19
C GLY A 97 -23.07 15.33 8.00
N GLY A 98 -22.93 14.11 8.49
CA GLY A 98 -21.67 13.34 8.50
C GLY A 98 -21.82 11.87 8.12
N VAL A 99 -20.93 11.04 8.65
CA VAL A 99 -20.86 9.59 8.33
C VAL A 99 -22.03 8.80 8.93
N GLU A 100 -22.72 9.36 9.90
CA GLU A 100 -23.91 8.82 10.55
C GLU A 100 -25.15 8.80 9.65
N GLU A 101 -25.18 9.59 8.58
CA GLU A 101 -26.31 9.64 7.64
C GLU A 101 -26.15 8.67 6.46
N VAL A 102 -25.04 7.95 6.37
CA VAL A 102 -24.82 6.93 5.33
C VAL A 102 -25.80 5.78 5.54
N GLN A 103 -26.61 5.45 4.52
CA GLN A 103 -27.62 4.40 4.67
C GLN A 103 -26.97 3.03 4.87
N LEU A 104 -27.49 2.27 5.84
CA LEU A 104 -26.96 0.96 6.23
C LEU A 104 -27.02 -0.07 5.09
N ARG A 105 -28.12 -0.12 4.32
CA ARG A 105 -28.36 -1.11 3.25
C ARG A 105 -27.85 -2.52 3.60
N THR A 106 -28.26 -3.02 4.76
CA THR A 106 -27.61 -4.15 5.46
C THR A 106 -27.39 -5.36 4.57
N ASP A 107 -28.42 -5.80 3.83
CA ASP A 107 -28.33 -7.01 3.00
C ASP A 107 -27.30 -6.85 1.87
N ALA A 108 -27.36 -5.73 1.15
CA ALA A 108 -26.41 -5.43 0.08
C ALA A 108 -24.98 -5.26 0.64
N ALA A 109 -24.84 -4.59 1.79
CA ALA A 109 -23.55 -4.40 2.43
C ALA A 109 -22.94 -5.74 2.87
N VAL A 110 -23.73 -6.61 3.48
CA VAL A 110 -23.31 -7.96 3.88
C VAL A 110 -22.94 -8.78 2.65
N ALA A 111 -23.76 -8.78 1.59
CA ALA A 111 -23.46 -9.49 0.34
C ALA A 111 -22.12 -9.07 -0.28
N VAL A 112 -21.85 -7.76 -0.35
CA VAL A 112 -20.58 -7.21 -0.88
C VAL A 112 -19.39 -7.58 0.01
N ASN A 113 -19.55 -7.54 1.33
CA ASN A 113 -18.49 -7.97 2.27
C ASN A 113 -18.19 -9.47 2.12
N ARG A 114 -19.23 -10.31 1.95
CA ARG A 114 -19.07 -11.75 1.69
C ARG A 114 -18.40 -12.04 0.35
N PHE A 115 -18.74 -11.29 -0.70
CA PHE A 115 -18.02 -11.34 -1.97
C PHE A 115 -16.53 -10.99 -1.78
N PHE A 116 -16.22 -9.93 -1.03
CA PHE A 116 -14.84 -9.55 -0.76
C PHE A 116 -14.07 -10.62 0.02
N GLN A 117 -14.69 -11.24 1.03
CA GLN A 117 -14.11 -12.39 1.73
C GLN A 117 -13.83 -13.56 0.78
N ALA A 118 -14.78 -13.88 -0.12
CA ALA A 118 -14.61 -14.92 -1.11
C ALA A 118 -13.44 -14.62 -2.06
N TYR A 119 -13.27 -13.36 -2.47
CA TYR A 119 -12.09 -12.92 -3.22
C TYR A 119 -10.79 -13.13 -2.45
N LEU A 120 -10.72 -12.71 -1.18
CA LEU A 120 -9.49 -12.86 -0.39
C LEU A 120 -9.09 -14.33 -0.25
N ALA A 121 -10.08 -15.20 -0.01
CA ALA A 121 -9.86 -16.64 0.03
C ALA A 121 -9.44 -17.21 -1.34
N ALA A 122 -10.09 -16.80 -2.42
CA ALA A 122 -9.79 -17.25 -3.77
C ALA A 122 -8.39 -16.82 -4.22
N ASP A 123 -7.96 -15.58 -3.95
CA ASP A 123 -6.63 -15.09 -4.33
C ASP A 123 -5.51 -15.83 -3.59
N MET A 124 -5.70 -16.10 -2.29
CA MET A 124 -4.76 -16.92 -1.52
C MET A 124 -4.71 -18.38 -2.01
N PHE A 125 -5.87 -18.97 -2.31
CA PHE A 125 -5.97 -20.34 -2.80
C PHE A 125 -5.33 -20.50 -4.19
N ILE A 126 -5.84 -19.75 -5.19
CA ILE A 126 -5.35 -19.80 -6.57
C ILE A 126 -3.90 -19.37 -6.62
N GLY A 127 -3.50 -18.31 -5.94
CA GLY A 127 -2.12 -17.87 -5.99
C GLY A 127 -1.15 -18.77 -5.23
N GLY A 128 -1.62 -19.52 -4.23
CA GLY A 128 -0.86 -20.60 -3.61
C GLY A 128 -0.54 -21.74 -4.59
N LEU A 129 -1.44 -21.99 -5.55
CA LEU A 129 -1.32 -23.05 -6.56
C LEU A 129 -0.58 -22.59 -7.83
N TYR A 130 -0.98 -21.47 -8.43
CA TYR A 130 -0.58 -21.09 -9.80
C TYR A 130 0.51 -20.01 -9.87
N TYR A 131 0.60 -19.10 -8.89
CA TYR A 131 1.53 -17.96 -8.95
C TYR A 131 2.22 -17.70 -7.61
N ARG A 132 2.67 -18.77 -6.95
CA ARG A 132 3.34 -18.73 -5.64
C ARG A 132 4.51 -17.74 -5.57
N ALA A 133 5.24 -17.57 -6.67
CA ALA A 133 6.36 -16.63 -6.74
C ALA A 133 5.94 -15.14 -6.65
N GLN A 134 4.68 -14.82 -6.98
CA GLN A 134 4.12 -13.47 -6.88
C GLN A 134 3.45 -13.21 -5.52
N ILE A 135 3.13 -14.27 -4.77
CA ILE A 135 2.53 -14.17 -3.44
C ILE A 135 3.63 -14.06 -2.37
N GLY A 136 3.87 -12.83 -1.94
CA GLY A 136 4.69 -12.54 -0.76
C GLY A 136 3.90 -12.71 0.54
N PHE A 137 4.55 -13.19 1.60
CA PHE A 137 3.95 -13.33 2.94
C PHE A 137 3.36 -12.02 3.48
N LEU A 138 4.14 -10.94 3.42
CA LEU A 138 3.71 -9.62 3.93
C LEU A 138 2.82 -8.84 2.96
N THR A 139 2.83 -9.18 1.67
CA THR A 139 2.09 -8.44 0.64
C THR A 139 0.73 -9.06 0.33
N CYS A 140 0.58 -10.36 0.54
CA CYS A 140 -0.67 -11.07 0.28
C CYS A 140 -1.20 -11.76 1.55
N TRP A 141 -0.54 -12.81 2.06
CA TRP A 141 -1.06 -13.65 3.16
C TRP A 141 -1.50 -12.88 4.41
N VAL A 142 -0.62 -12.02 4.94
CA VAL A 142 -0.92 -11.27 6.17
C VAL A 142 -2.06 -10.26 5.95
N PRO A 143 -2.00 -9.35 4.95
CA PRO A 143 -3.11 -8.45 4.69
C PRO A 143 -4.43 -9.17 4.41
N HIS A 144 -4.42 -10.24 3.58
CA HIS A 144 -5.65 -10.94 3.21
C HIS A 144 -6.30 -11.62 4.42
N SER A 145 -5.51 -12.30 5.24
CA SER A 145 -5.99 -12.87 6.52
C SER A 145 -6.56 -11.81 7.46
N VAL A 146 -5.88 -10.66 7.59
CA VAL A 146 -6.35 -9.56 8.43
C VAL A 146 -7.66 -8.97 7.90
N TYR A 147 -7.79 -8.77 6.59
CA TYR A 147 -9.03 -8.26 5.99
C TYR A 147 -10.19 -9.27 6.07
N LEU A 148 -9.93 -10.57 5.99
CA LEU A 148 -10.94 -11.60 6.27
C LEU A 148 -11.51 -11.45 7.69
N CYS A 149 -10.65 -11.25 8.69
CA CYS A 149 -11.09 -11.02 10.06
C CYS A 149 -11.82 -9.69 10.24
N ILE A 150 -11.30 -8.60 9.65
CA ILE A 150 -11.92 -7.26 9.77
C ILE A 150 -13.32 -7.25 9.15
N THR A 151 -13.49 -7.85 7.98
CA THR A 151 -14.81 -7.93 7.29
C THR A 151 -15.79 -8.80 8.07
N GLU A 152 -15.32 -9.90 8.67
CA GLU A 152 -16.17 -10.73 9.53
C GLU A 152 -16.65 -9.97 10.77
N ILE A 153 -15.73 -9.25 11.43
CA ILE A 153 -16.06 -8.37 12.55
C ILE A 153 -17.06 -7.31 12.08
N ALA A 154 -16.85 -6.69 10.92
CA ALA A 154 -17.78 -5.69 10.39
C ALA A 154 -19.19 -6.27 10.16
N ILE A 155 -19.32 -7.48 9.65
CA ILE A 155 -20.62 -8.15 9.48
C ILE A 155 -21.28 -8.40 10.85
N ARG A 156 -20.56 -8.99 11.81
CA ARG A 156 -21.11 -9.38 13.12
C ARG A 156 -21.55 -8.19 13.97
N PHE A 157 -20.86 -7.05 13.85
CA PHE A 157 -21.22 -5.81 14.56
C PHE A 157 -22.17 -4.91 13.75
N ALA A 158 -22.76 -5.38 12.65
CA ALA A 158 -23.63 -4.61 11.76
C ALA A 158 -22.96 -3.34 11.17
N TRP A 159 -21.64 -3.38 10.98
CA TRP A 159 -20.80 -2.33 10.38
C TRP A 159 -20.41 -2.63 8.93
N ALA A 160 -21.02 -3.62 8.28
CA ALA A 160 -20.71 -3.99 6.90
C ALA A 160 -20.81 -2.80 5.93
N HIS A 161 -21.75 -1.87 6.18
CA HIS A 161 -21.94 -0.65 5.41
C HIS A 161 -20.74 0.31 5.48
N ILE A 162 -20.08 0.40 6.64
CA ILE A 162 -18.84 1.19 6.82
C ILE A 162 -17.74 0.62 5.93
N PHE A 163 -17.63 -0.71 5.88
CA PHE A 163 -16.66 -1.38 5.02
C PHE A 163 -16.96 -1.16 3.53
N CYS A 164 -18.23 -1.28 3.12
CA CYS A 164 -18.64 -0.98 1.73
C CYS A 164 -18.39 0.48 1.35
N PHE A 165 -18.62 1.41 2.26
CA PHE A 165 -18.32 2.81 2.03
C PHE A 165 -16.80 3.03 1.86
N ALA A 166 -15.99 2.40 2.71
CA ALA A 166 -14.54 2.40 2.62
C ALA A 166 -13.99 1.71 1.36
N ALA A 167 -14.79 0.86 0.69
CA ALA A 167 -14.37 0.10 -0.48
C ALA A 167 -14.08 0.97 -1.72
N CYS A 168 -14.47 2.24 -1.75
CA CYS A 168 -14.03 3.18 -2.80
C CYS A 168 -12.51 3.37 -2.81
N MET A 169 -11.82 3.03 -1.71
CA MET A 169 -10.36 2.97 -1.62
C MET A 169 -9.73 1.85 -2.47
N GLU A 170 -10.51 0.98 -3.10
CA GLU A 170 -10.02 0.01 -4.07
C GLU A 170 -9.81 0.59 -5.47
N LEU A 171 -10.28 1.81 -5.75
CA LEU A 171 -10.04 2.48 -7.04
C LEU A 171 -8.57 2.52 -7.47
N PRO A 172 -7.58 2.92 -6.64
CA PRO A 172 -6.17 2.85 -7.03
C PRO A 172 -5.70 1.40 -7.30
N THR A 173 -6.22 0.39 -6.60
CA THR A 173 -5.92 -1.02 -6.86
C THR A 173 -6.46 -1.45 -8.22
N LEU A 174 -7.69 -1.04 -8.56
CA LEU A 174 -8.30 -1.28 -9.86
C LEU A 174 -7.44 -0.70 -10.99
N LEU A 175 -7.03 0.57 -10.86
CA LEU A 175 -6.17 1.21 -11.84
C LEU A 175 -4.81 0.52 -11.98
N LEU A 176 -4.22 0.06 -10.88
CA LEU A 176 -2.96 -0.68 -10.90
C LEU A 176 -3.12 -2.07 -11.55
N GLY A 177 -4.24 -2.74 -11.29
CA GLY A 177 -4.60 -4.02 -11.90
C GLY A 177 -4.78 -3.89 -13.41
N LEU A 178 -5.58 -2.92 -13.84
CA LEU A 178 -5.78 -2.59 -15.26
C LEU A 178 -4.47 -2.24 -15.96
N ALA A 179 -3.63 -1.40 -15.35
CA ALA A 179 -2.32 -1.05 -15.90
C ALA A 179 -1.33 -2.23 -15.95
N THR A 180 -1.54 -3.25 -15.11
CA THR A 180 -0.73 -4.48 -15.12
C THR A 180 -1.22 -5.44 -16.20
N LEU A 181 -2.53 -5.65 -16.32
CA LEU A 181 -3.14 -6.51 -17.33
C LEU A 181 -2.99 -5.93 -18.73
N LEU A 182 -3.25 -4.63 -18.88
CA LEU A 182 -3.25 -3.87 -20.13
C LEU A 182 -2.25 -2.71 -20.03
N PRO A 183 -0.96 -2.93 -20.37
CA PRO A 183 0.09 -1.91 -20.24
C PRO A 183 -0.20 -0.60 -20.97
N ALA A 184 -1.01 -0.63 -22.03
CA ALA A 184 -1.45 0.55 -22.77
C ALA A 184 -2.28 1.53 -21.92
N LEU A 185 -2.98 1.05 -20.88
CA LEU A 185 -3.79 1.88 -19.98
C LEU A 185 -2.99 2.48 -18.83
N ARG A 186 -1.66 2.28 -18.80
CA ARG A 186 -0.83 2.66 -17.66
C ARG A 186 -0.64 4.18 -17.57
N SER A 187 -1.29 4.78 -16.57
CA SER A 187 -1.00 6.16 -16.13
C SER A 187 -0.47 6.18 -14.70
N ASN A 188 0.81 6.50 -14.53
CA ASN A 188 1.40 6.57 -13.18
C ASN A 188 0.81 7.75 -12.38
N ALA A 189 0.54 8.90 -13.03
CA ALA A 189 -0.02 10.07 -12.37
C ALA A 189 -1.44 9.81 -11.85
N LEU A 190 -2.30 9.18 -12.67
CA LEU A 190 -3.67 8.82 -12.28
C LEU A 190 -3.67 7.86 -11.07
N PHE A 191 -2.81 6.84 -11.09
CA PHE A 191 -2.64 5.93 -9.96
C PHE A 191 -2.21 6.68 -8.69
N ALA A 192 -1.23 7.57 -8.78
CA ALA A 192 -0.72 8.30 -7.63
C ALA A 192 -1.76 9.24 -7.03
N LEU A 193 -2.49 9.98 -7.88
CA LEU A 193 -3.53 10.92 -7.48
C LEU A 193 -4.69 10.19 -6.81
N THR A 194 -5.19 9.11 -7.41
CA THR A 194 -6.27 8.31 -6.83
C THR A 194 -5.84 7.62 -5.53
N PHE A 195 -4.60 7.16 -5.41
CA PHE A 195 -4.07 6.60 -4.18
C PHE A 195 -4.03 7.66 -3.07
N LEU A 196 -3.51 8.86 -3.35
CA LEU A 196 -3.46 9.96 -2.39
C LEU A 196 -4.88 10.36 -1.95
N ALA A 197 -5.78 10.58 -2.92
CA ALA A 197 -7.14 11.03 -2.65
C ALA A 197 -7.93 10.02 -1.81
N THR A 198 -7.91 8.73 -2.20
CA THR A 198 -8.76 7.70 -1.56
C THR A 198 -8.08 7.06 -0.35
N ARG A 199 -6.86 6.56 -0.48
CA ARG A 199 -6.19 5.77 0.57
C ARG A 199 -5.50 6.60 1.65
N ILE A 200 -5.24 7.88 1.39
CA ILE A 200 -4.62 8.78 2.36
C ILE A 200 -5.63 9.80 2.87
N VAL A 201 -6.08 10.72 2.02
CA VAL A 201 -6.93 11.84 2.43
C VAL A 201 -8.30 11.34 2.92
N PHE A 202 -9.02 10.61 2.07
CA PHE A 202 -10.34 10.10 2.42
C PHE A 202 -10.29 9.12 3.62
N HIS A 203 -9.26 8.25 3.70
CA HIS A 203 -9.07 7.39 4.87
C HIS A 203 -8.91 8.20 6.17
N ILE A 204 -8.10 9.27 6.18
CA ILE A 204 -7.96 10.14 7.35
C ILE A 204 -9.30 10.80 7.70
N VAL A 205 -10.05 11.29 6.70
CA VAL A 205 -11.39 11.86 6.91
C VAL A 205 -12.31 10.84 7.58
N LEU A 206 -12.42 9.61 7.05
CA LEU A 206 -13.23 8.56 7.68
C LEU A 206 -12.81 8.27 9.12
N MET A 207 -11.51 8.14 9.36
CA MET A 207 -10.97 7.87 10.69
C MET A 207 -11.37 8.98 11.67
N LEU A 208 -11.28 10.25 11.27
CA LEU A 208 -11.65 11.39 12.11
C LEU A 208 -13.16 11.48 12.31
N SER A 209 -13.96 11.30 11.24
CA SER A 209 -15.42 11.33 11.33
C SER A 209 -15.96 10.25 12.27
N TYR A 210 -15.50 9.00 12.13
CA TYR A 210 -15.90 7.95 13.08
C TYR A 210 -15.32 8.17 14.47
N ALA A 211 -14.18 8.84 14.64
CA ALA A 211 -13.67 9.16 15.97
C ALA A 211 -14.50 10.23 16.70
N SER A 212 -15.16 11.13 15.96
CA SER A 212 -15.94 12.25 16.52
C SER A 212 -17.43 11.95 16.65
N THR A 213 -18.06 11.28 15.67
CA THR A 213 -19.53 11.17 15.62
C THR A 213 -20.07 9.82 16.10
N SER A 214 -19.27 8.76 16.04
CA SER A 214 -19.78 7.43 16.34
C SER A 214 -19.88 7.16 17.85
N ALA A 215 -20.96 6.48 18.25
CA ALA A 215 -21.14 6.01 19.62
C ALA A 215 -20.01 5.07 20.08
N THR A 216 -19.38 4.35 19.13
CA THR A 216 -18.27 3.42 19.41
C THR A 216 -17.05 3.81 18.60
N ARG A 217 -15.92 4.07 19.26
CA ARG A 217 -14.65 4.43 18.56
C ARG A 217 -13.96 3.24 17.88
N VAL A 218 -14.60 2.07 17.84
CA VAL A 218 -14.00 0.82 17.33
C VAL A 218 -13.72 0.89 15.83
N PRO A 219 -14.65 1.34 14.95
CA PRO A 219 -14.35 1.50 13.52
C PRO A 219 -13.19 2.45 13.26
N ALA A 220 -13.14 3.58 13.98
CA ALA A 220 -12.01 4.52 13.90
C ALA A 220 -10.68 3.87 14.32
N GLY A 221 -10.70 3.03 15.35
CA GLY A 221 -9.52 2.25 15.77
C GLY A 221 -9.04 1.26 14.71
N ILE A 222 -9.96 0.55 14.05
CA ILE A 222 -9.63 -0.38 12.95
C ILE A 222 -9.04 0.39 11.77
N LEU A 223 -9.67 1.50 11.35
CA LEU A 223 -9.15 2.38 10.30
C LEU A 223 -7.73 2.88 10.64
N ALA A 224 -7.52 3.34 11.87
CA ALA A 224 -6.22 3.79 12.35
C ALA A 224 -5.15 2.69 12.33
N MET A 225 -5.52 1.43 12.54
CA MET A 225 -4.59 0.29 12.47
C MET A 225 -4.19 -0.06 11.03
N VAL A 226 -5.10 0.12 10.07
CA VAL A 226 -4.85 -0.19 8.64
C VAL A 226 -4.09 0.95 7.95
N PHE A 227 -4.31 2.20 8.35
CA PHE A 227 -3.70 3.38 7.74
C PHE A 227 -2.16 3.32 7.56
N PRO A 228 -1.33 2.85 8.52
CA PRO A 228 0.12 2.80 8.36
C PRO A 228 0.58 1.99 7.15
N LEU A 229 -0.16 0.94 6.78
CA LEU A 229 0.12 0.13 5.60
C LEU A 229 -0.03 0.97 4.32
N HIS A 230 -1.14 1.71 4.21
CA HIS A 230 -1.38 2.59 3.07
C HIS A 230 -0.35 3.73 2.99
N ALA A 231 -0.02 4.35 4.12
CA ALA A 231 1.00 5.39 4.19
C ALA A 231 2.38 4.86 3.73
N MET A 232 2.77 3.66 4.17
CA MET A 232 4.02 3.02 3.75
C MET A 232 4.05 2.76 2.25
N TRP A 233 2.96 2.25 1.67
CA TRP A 233 2.86 2.04 0.23
C TRP A 233 2.91 3.35 -0.57
N PHE A 234 2.25 4.41 -0.09
CA PHE A 234 2.31 5.73 -0.73
C PHE A 234 3.74 6.30 -0.73
N VAL A 235 4.48 6.17 0.38
CA VAL A 235 5.89 6.56 0.44
C VAL A 235 6.73 5.79 -0.59
N GLY A 236 6.46 4.48 -0.77
CA GLY A 236 7.09 3.70 -1.83
C GLY A 236 6.78 4.22 -3.23
N CYS A 237 5.53 4.63 -3.47
CA CYS A 237 5.09 5.24 -4.72
C CYS A 237 5.85 6.54 -5.03
N VAL A 238 5.89 7.48 -4.07
CA VAL A 238 6.60 8.77 -4.18
C VAL A 238 8.09 8.57 -4.43
N LYS A 239 8.74 7.68 -3.66
CA LYS A 239 10.16 7.34 -3.88
C LYS A 239 10.42 6.80 -5.29
N GLY A 240 9.49 6.01 -5.82
CA GLY A 240 9.53 5.52 -7.20
C GLY A 240 9.49 6.65 -8.23
N PHE A 241 8.65 7.67 -8.02
CA PHE A 241 8.60 8.85 -8.90
C PHE A 241 9.88 9.67 -8.83
N VAL A 242 10.35 9.99 -7.63
CA VAL A 242 11.58 10.77 -7.44
C VAL A 242 12.77 10.07 -8.11
N LYS A 243 12.87 8.74 -7.98
CA LYS A 243 13.93 7.96 -8.63
C LYS A 243 13.87 8.09 -10.16
N ARG A 244 12.69 7.93 -10.76
CA ARG A 244 12.51 8.04 -12.22
C ARG A 244 12.78 9.45 -12.74
N PHE A 245 12.34 10.47 -12.01
CA PHE A 245 12.58 11.86 -12.34
C PHE A 245 14.07 12.24 -12.29
N LYS A 246 14.80 11.75 -11.28
CA LYS A 246 16.26 11.94 -11.22
C LYS A 246 16.98 11.25 -12.38
N ALA A 247 16.53 10.05 -12.76
CA ALA A 247 17.09 9.32 -13.90
C ALA A 247 16.83 10.02 -15.25
N SER A 248 15.70 10.71 -15.40
CA SER A 248 15.41 11.47 -16.64
C SER A 248 16.12 12.81 -16.74
N ARG A 249 16.49 13.44 -15.61
CA ARG A 249 17.25 14.72 -15.59
C ARG A 249 18.75 14.55 -15.78
N ASN A 250 19.26 13.39 -15.42
CA ASN A 250 20.64 13.02 -15.68
C ASN A 250 20.64 11.90 -16.74
N PRO A 251 20.28 12.18 -18.01
CA PRO A 251 20.71 11.32 -19.10
C PRO A 251 22.21 11.52 -19.20
N SER A 252 22.94 10.91 -18.25
CA SER A 252 24.38 10.98 -18.17
C SER A 252 24.89 10.68 -19.56
N LYS A 253 25.72 11.61 -20.03
CA LYS A 253 26.60 11.61 -21.20
C LYS A 253 27.36 10.27 -21.29
N THR A 254 26.61 9.19 -21.46
CA THR A 254 27.06 7.83 -21.67
C THR A 254 27.45 7.83 -23.11
N SER A 255 28.62 8.43 -23.31
CA SER A 255 29.64 7.88 -24.15
C SER A 255 29.11 7.56 -25.54
N THR A 256 29.15 8.58 -26.39
CA THR A 256 29.91 8.47 -27.63
C THR A 256 31.28 7.87 -27.26
N SER A 257 31.31 6.57 -27.00
CA SER A 257 32.49 5.76 -27.22
C SER A 257 32.57 5.79 -28.74
N THR A 258 33.32 6.77 -29.24
CA THR A 258 33.91 6.76 -30.56
C THR A 258 34.56 5.40 -30.68
N ILE A 259 33.85 4.44 -31.27
CA ILE A 259 34.47 3.28 -31.87
C ILE A 259 35.30 3.90 -32.99
N ALA A 260 36.56 4.18 -32.69
CA ALA A 260 37.58 4.30 -33.70
C ALA A 260 37.58 2.95 -34.40
N VAL A 261 36.81 2.85 -35.48
CA VAL A 261 36.91 1.78 -36.46
C VAL A 261 38.27 1.99 -37.11
N SER A 262 39.28 1.32 -36.56
CA SER A 262 40.51 1.05 -37.29
C SER A 262 40.12 0.14 -38.44
N THR A 263 39.89 0.76 -39.60
CA THR A 263 39.72 0.11 -40.90
C THR A 263 41.04 -0.56 -41.27
N SER A 264 41.25 -1.81 -40.85
CA SER A 264 42.21 -2.68 -41.50
C SER A 264 41.53 -3.30 -42.72
N ILE A 265 41.91 -2.77 -43.88
CA ILE A 265 41.63 -3.29 -45.21
C ILE A 265 42.26 -4.69 -45.28
N GLU A 266 41.44 -5.73 -45.38
CA GLU A 266 41.89 -7.01 -45.90
C GLU A 266 41.03 -7.38 -47.09
N THR A 267 41.68 -7.25 -48.23
CA THR A 267 41.21 -7.59 -49.56
C THR A 267 41.20 -9.10 -49.68
N GLU A 268 40.04 -9.74 -49.77
CA GLU A 268 39.99 -11.07 -50.36
C GLU A 268 38.81 -11.24 -51.31
N THR A 269 39.22 -11.35 -52.56
CA THR A 269 38.47 -11.61 -53.77
C THR A 269 37.96 -13.05 -53.77
N THR A 270 36.80 -13.27 -54.39
CA THR A 270 36.51 -14.36 -55.36
C THR A 270 35.30 -15.24 -55.03
N SER A 271 34.26 -15.04 -55.85
CA SER A 271 33.45 -16.06 -56.56
C SER A 271 32.71 -17.14 -55.78
N ALA A 272 31.37 -17.10 -55.81
CA ALA A 272 30.57 -17.92 -56.73
C ALA A 272 29.08 -17.87 -56.36
N ARG A 273 28.22 -17.82 -57.39
CA ARG A 273 26.76 -17.87 -57.34
C ARG A 273 26.25 -19.15 -56.67
N HIS A 274 25.22 -19.05 -55.84
CA HIS A 274 24.21 -20.11 -55.70
C HIS A 274 22.82 -19.53 -55.35
N PRO A 275 21.70 -20.05 -55.88
CA PRO A 275 20.40 -19.41 -55.79
C PRO A 275 19.55 -19.90 -54.60
N LEU A 276 18.84 -18.93 -54.02
CA LEU A 276 17.48 -18.95 -53.46
C LEU A 276 16.94 -20.28 -52.88
N THR A 277 16.95 -20.35 -51.54
CA THR A 277 15.91 -21.03 -50.75
C THR A 277 15.51 -20.11 -49.58
N PRO A 278 14.22 -20.03 -49.21
CA PRO A 278 13.77 -19.22 -48.08
C PRO A 278 13.91 -20.04 -46.80
N ASP A 279 15.11 -20.06 -46.24
CA ASP A 279 15.36 -20.64 -44.92
C ASP A 279 14.88 -19.67 -43.83
N ILE A 280 13.74 -20.01 -43.24
CA ILE A 280 13.25 -19.45 -41.97
C ILE A 280 14.15 -20.02 -40.86
N TYR A 281 15.32 -19.42 -40.66
CA TYR A 281 16.10 -19.62 -39.45
C TYR A 281 15.60 -18.68 -38.35
N PRO A 282 15.26 -19.18 -37.15
CA PRO A 282 14.96 -18.32 -36.02
C PRO A 282 16.24 -17.59 -35.61
N ASP A 283 16.15 -16.25 -35.60
CA ASP A 283 17.17 -15.32 -35.12
C ASP A 283 17.84 -15.82 -33.84
N ALA A 284 19.17 -15.94 -33.83
CA ALA A 284 19.95 -16.35 -32.65
C ALA A 284 19.74 -15.41 -31.44
N ARG A 285 19.25 -14.18 -31.66
CA ARG A 285 18.82 -13.26 -30.59
C ARG A 285 17.45 -13.61 -29.97
N SER A 286 16.68 -14.50 -30.58
CA SER A 286 15.45 -15.09 -30.04
C SER A 286 15.77 -16.19 -29.03
N LEU A 287 16.73 -17.08 -29.36
CA LEU A 287 17.16 -18.17 -28.48
C LEU A 287 17.89 -17.68 -27.22
N ALA A 288 18.68 -16.62 -27.31
CA ALA A 288 19.35 -16.01 -26.14
C ALA A 288 18.36 -15.37 -25.13
N ARG A 289 17.14 -15.00 -25.58
CA ARG A 289 16.08 -14.48 -24.69
C ARG A 289 15.29 -15.57 -23.96
N HIS A 290 15.47 -16.84 -24.31
CA HIS A 290 14.84 -17.97 -23.61
C HIS A 290 15.81 -18.74 -22.69
N ALA A 291 17.12 -18.51 -22.80
CA ALA A 291 18.13 -19.15 -21.94
C ALA A 291 18.22 -18.59 -20.50
N HIS A 292 17.44 -17.57 -20.13
CA HIS A 292 17.50 -16.92 -18.80
C HIS A 292 16.35 -17.25 -17.84
N VAL A 293 15.59 -18.34 -18.05
CA VAL A 293 14.52 -18.77 -17.12
C VAL A 293 14.93 -20.02 -16.34
N ALA A 294 16.04 -19.91 -15.62
CA ALA A 294 16.26 -20.67 -14.39
C ALA A 294 16.99 -19.74 -13.43
N SER A 295 16.23 -18.94 -12.68
CA SER A 295 16.81 -18.19 -11.57
C SER A 295 17.34 -19.23 -10.58
N PRO A 296 18.66 -19.26 -10.26
CA PRO A 296 19.19 -20.24 -9.35
C PRO A 296 18.45 -20.13 -8.01
N GLN A 297 17.84 -21.24 -7.59
CA GLN A 297 17.25 -21.33 -6.25
C GLN A 297 18.34 -20.93 -5.26
N PRO A 298 18.13 -19.87 -4.46
CA PRO A 298 19.13 -19.49 -3.47
C PRO A 298 19.33 -20.68 -2.53
N PRO A 299 20.58 -21.02 -2.19
CA PRO A 299 20.83 -22.19 -1.36
C PRO A 299 20.08 -22.07 -0.02
N PRO A 300 19.64 -23.17 0.61
CA PRO A 300 18.76 -23.15 1.77
C PRO A 300 19.25 -22.26 2.93
N TRP A 301 20.58 -22.10 3.07
CA TRP A 301 21.18 -21.23 4.07
C TRP A 301 20.95 -19.73 3.82
N ALA A 302 20.74 -19.29 2.57
CA ALA A 302 20.51 -17.89 2.21
C ALA A 302 19.17 -17.37 2.73
N VAL A 303 18.13 -18.22 2.74
CA VAL A 303 16.84 -17.93 3.39
C VAL A 303 17.03 -17.78 4.91
N THR A 304 17.81 -18.67 5.50
CA THR A 304 18.13 -18.67 6.94
C THR A 304 18.90 -17.40 7.34
N LEU A 305 19.85 -16.95 6.52
CA LEU A 305 20.59 -15.70 6.72
C LEU A 305 19.70 -14.46 6.55
N ARG A 306 18.74 -14.48 5.62
CA ARG A 306 17.77 -13.40 5.44
C ARG A 306 16.83 -13.29 6.65
N LEU A 307 16.38 -14.42 7.20
CA LEU A 307 15.57 -14.50 8.41
C LEU A 307 16.37 -14.07 9.66
N ARG A 308 17.64 -14.47 9.79
CA ARG A 308 18.52 -14.00 10.88
C ARG A 308 18.74 -12.49 10.83
N ARG A 309 18.96 -11.90 9.64
CA ARG A 309 19.07 -10.43 9.50
C ARG A 309 17.76 -9.71 9.82
N LEU A 310 16.62 -10.31 9.48
CA LEU A 310 15.31 -9.76 9.82
C LEU A 310 15.08 -9.80 11.34
N ARG A 311 15.40 -10.93 11.99
CA ARG A 311 15.32 -11.11 13.44
C ARG A 311 16.22 -10.14 14.19
N ALA A 312 17.49 -9.99 13.78
CA ALA A 312 18.41 -9.03 14.37
C ALA A 312 17.93 -7.56 14.25
N ARG A 313 17.24 -7.21 13.16
CA ARG A 313 16.62 -5.88 13.00
C ARG A 313 15.41 -5.69 13.91
N VAL A 314 14.61 -6.73 14.13
CA VAL A 314 13.47 -6.69 15.05
C VAL A 314 13.95 -6.64 16.50
N ASP A 315 14.97 -7.42 16.86
CA ASP A 315 15.55 -7.45 18.20
C ASP A 315 16.25 -6.11 18.53
N GLY A 316 16.98 -5.51 17.59
CA GLY A 316 17.55 -4.17 17.75
C GLY A 316 16.51 -3.04 17.84
N TRP A 317 15.37 -3.22 17.17
CA TRP A 317 14.23 -2.31 17.32
C TRP A 317 13.55 -2.47 18.68
N ALA A 318 13.42 -3.70 19.19
CA ALA A 318 12.86 -4.00 20.50
C ALA A 318 13.76 -3.55 21.67
N SER A 319 15.08 -3.69 21.55
CA SER A 319 16.05 -3.23 22.57
C SER A 319 16.11 -1.72 22.67
N SER A 320 15.84 -1.01 21.57
CA SER A 320 15.71 0.46 21.57
C SER A 320 14.48 0.96 22.33
N TYR A 321 13.53 0.07 22.67
CA TYR A 321 12.33 0.39 23.46
C TYR A 321 12.50 0.16 24.98
N SER A 322 13.52 -0.58 25.43
CA SER A 322 13.73 -0.90 26.85
C SER A 322 14.60 0.12 27.61
N GLN A 323 15.09 1.18 26.97
CA GLN A 323 15.98 2.19 27.58
C GLN A 323 15.28 3.53 27.90
N PHE A 324 13.97 3.53 28.16
CA PHE A 324 13.27 4.75 28.56
C PHE A 324 13.07 4.81 30.07
N ASP A 325 13.91 5.62 30.74
CA ASP A 325 13.64 6.05 32.11
C ASP A 325 12.39 6.94 32.14
N PRO A 326 11.46 6.74 33.09
CA PRO A 326 10.31 7.61 33.24
C PRO A 326 10.75 9.01 33.68
N PRO A 327 10.13 10.08 33.16
CA PRO A 327 10.55 11.45 33.47
C PRO A 327 10.19 11.85 34.91
N SER A 328 11.06 12.67 35.51
CA SER A 328 11.09 13.07 36.93
C SER A 328 9.90 13.89 37.46
N TRP A 329 8.89 14.17 36.64
CA TRP A 329 7.76 15.04 36.99
C TRP A 329 6.47 14.30 37.38
N MET A 330 6.50 12.97 37.60
CA MET A 330 5.35 12.25 38.15
C MET A 330 5.21 12.49 39.67
N PRO A 331 4.06 12.98 40.17
CA PRO A 331 3.83 13.18 41.59
C PRO A 331 3.57 11.84 42.30
N THR A 332 4.29 11.59 43.40
CA THR A 332 4.27 10.35 44.21
C THR A 332 3.14 10.30 45.25
N SER A 333 2.13 11.15 45.18
CA SER A 333 1.08 11.23 46.21
C SER A 333 -0.18 10.43 45.85
N ARG A 334 -0.14 9.11 46.08
CA ARG A 334 -1.28 8.29 46.55
C ARG A 334 -0.82 6.87 46.91
N ALA A 335 0.15 6.79 47.81
CA ALA A 335 0.45 5.57 48.56
C ALA A 335 -0.61 5.39 49.66
N GLY A 336 -1.68 4.64 49.38
CA GLY A 336 -2.68 4.36 50.42
C GLY A 336 -3.76 3.33 50.08
N ALA A 337 -4.11 3.14 48.81
CA ALA A 337 -5.23 2.26 48.44
C ALA A 337 -4.82 0.81 48.10
N TRP A 338 -3.54 0.54 47.83
CA TRP A 338 -3.07 -0.77 47.37
C TRP A 338 -2.97 -1.87 48.45
N PRO A 339 -2.71 -1.58 49.74
CA PRO A 339 -2.58 -2.63 50.76
C PRO A 339 -3.90 -3.31 51.17
N ARG A 340 -5.06 -2.67 50.95
CA ARG A 340 -6.38 -3.22 51.32
C ARG A 340 -6.92 -4.24 50.30
N ILE A 341 -6.66 -4.03 49.00
CA ILE A 341 -7.07 -4.95 47.94
C ILE A 341 -6.24 -6.24 47.95
N LYS A 342 -4.94 -6.14 48.29
CA LYS A 342 -4.07 -7.32 48.48
C LYS A 342 -4.43 -8.20 49.68
N ARG A 343 -5.19 -7.68 50.66
CA ARG A 343 -5.61 -8.45 51.84
C ARG A 343 -6.93 -9.20 51.58
N ALA A 344 -7.84 -8.61 50.79
CA ALA A 344 -9.06 -9.27 50.34
C ALA A 344 -8.79 -10.44 49.37
N MET A 345 -7.74 -10.35 48.55
CA MET A 345 -7.37 -11.42 47.60
C MET A 345 -6.57 -12.59 48.22
N ARG A 346 -6.24 -12.57 49.52
CA ARG A 346 -5.50 -13.67 50.19
C ARG A 346 -6.38 -14.71 50.86
N HIS A 347 -7.68 -14.47 51.03
CA HIS A 347 -8.58 -15.40 51.74
C HIS A 347 -9.42 -16.30 50.83
N SER A 348 -9.28 -16.21 49.51
CA SER A 348 -9.97 -17.09 48.55
C SER A 348 -8.96 -17.92 47.77
N ASN A 349 -8.35 -18.93 48.40
CA ASN A 349 -7.56 -19.97 47.74
C ASN A 349 -7.39 -21.19 48.67
N ALA A 350 -8.48 -21.93 48.90
CA ALA A 350 -8.38 -23.35 49.18
C ALA A 350 -8.55 -24.07 47.84
N TRP A 351 -7.42 -24.47 47.24
CA TRP A 351 -7.21 -25.55 46.26
C TRP A 351 -5.98 -25.26 45.38
N ARG A 352 -4.92 -26.02 45.62
CA ARG A 352 -3.78 -26.33 44.73
C ARG A 352 -3.25 -27.71 45.15
N PRO A 353 -2.52 -28.49 44.33
CA PRO A 353 -1.83 -28.09 43.08
C PRO A 353 -1.89 -29.10 41.91
N GLN A 354 -1.67 -28.62 40.67
CA GLN A 354 -0.62 -29.16 39.79
C GLN A 354 0.04 -28.01 38.99
N ARG A 355 1.27 -28.26 38.52
CA ARG A 355 2.41 -27.35 38.25
C ARG A 355 2.35 -26.54 36.92
N PRO A 356 3.29 -25.59 36.67
CA PRO A 356 3.06 -24.36 35.91
C PRO A 356 3.55 -24.37 34.45
N ILE A 357 2.98 -23.48 33.62
CA ILE A 357 3.59 -22.99 32.37
C ILE A 357 3.81 -21.47 32.52
N PRO A 358 5.01 -20.93 32.23
CA PRO A 358 5.29 -19.51 32.41
C PRO A 358 5.03 -18.68 31.14
N MET A 359 4.70 -17.42 31.38
CA MET A 359 4.76 -16.25 30.50
C MET A 359 3.61 -16.01 29.51
N LEU A 360 2.81 -15.00 29.83
CA LEU A 360 2.57 -13.83 28.97
C LEU A 360 2.23 -12.63 29.87
N ARG A 361 3.20 -11.73 30.06
CA ARG A 361 2.96 -10.39 30.62
C ARG A 361 2.18 -9.59 29.58
N ALA A 362 0.97 -9.17 29.94
CA ALA A 362 0.19 -8.21 29.17
C ALA A 362 0.95 -6.89 29.08
N VAL A 363 1.36 -6.51 27.86
CA VAL A 363 1.90 -5.17 27.56
C VAL A 363 0.72 -4.24 27.39
N ASN A 364 0.53 -3.34 28.36
CA ASN A 364 -0.50 -2.32 28.33
C ASN A 364 -0.02 -1.15 27.44
N VAL A 365 -0.34 -1.19 26.14
CA VAL A 365 -0.01 -0.11 25.20
C VAL A 365 -1.11 0.95 25.25
N ARG A 366 -0.78 2.18 25.68
CA ARG A 366 -1.70 3.33 25.66
C ARG A 366 -1.77 3.91 24.23
N PRO A 367 -2.93 3.85 23.52
CA PRO A 367 -3.06 4.26 22.11
C PRO A 367 -2.72 5.74 21.84
N ARG A 368 -2.90 6.61 22.83
CA ARG A 368 -2.73 8.07 22.68
C ARG A 368 -1.29 8.50 22.38
N VAL A 369 -0.29 7.75 22.85
CA VAL A 369 1.14 8.10 22.63
C VAL A 369 1.59 7.66 21.23
N MET A 370 1.09 6.52 20.74
CA MET A 370 1.37 6.00 19.41
C MET A 370 0.80 6.92 18.32
N VAL A 371 -0.45 7.37 18.47
CA VAL A 371 -1.11 8.27 17.51
C VAL A 371 -0.38 9.63 17.40
N ARG A 372 0.03 10.23 18.53
CA ARG A 372 0.76 11.53 18.52
C ARG A 372 2.16 11.45 17.94
N ARG A 373 2.89 10.35 18.15
CA ARG A 373 4.23 10.17 17.57
C ARG A 373 4.15 9.84 16.08
N MET A 374 3.21 8.99 15.67
CA MET A 374 3.00 8.68 14.25
C MET A 374 2.55 9.93 13.48
N SER A 375 1.68 10.77 14.03
CA SER A 375 1.30 12.03 13.38
C SER A 375 2.48 13.00 13.25
N ALA A 376 3.33 13.15 14.27
CA ALA A 376 4.49 14.04 14.19
C ALA A 376 5.56 13.56 13.20
N THR A 377 5.79 12.24 13.10
CA THR A 377 6.71 11.66 12.12
C THR A 377 6.14 11.72 10.70
N LEU A 378 4.82 11.49 10.54
CA LEU A 378 4.14 11.59 9.25
C LEU A 378 4.09 13.04 8.76
N VAL A 379 3.79 14.01 9.63
CA VAL A 379 3.79 15.44 9.30
C VAL A 379 5.19 15.92 8.91
N ARG A 380 6.25 15.50 9.63
CA ARG A 380 7.63 15.80 9.24
C ARG A 380 8.04 15.13 7.93
N ALA A 381 7.65 13.87 7.71
CA ALA A 381 7.94 13.16 6.48
C ALA A 381 7.19 13.77 5.28
N LEU A 382 5.93 14.19 5.47
CA LEU A 382 5.14 14.89 4.46
C LEU A 382 5.72 16.27 4.17
N ALA A 383 5.99 17.09 5.20
CA ALA A 383 6.61 18.41 5.05
C ALA A 383 7.98 18.34 4.35
N ALA A 384 8.76 17.29 4.59
CA ALA A 384 10.05 17.07 3.92
C ALA A 384 9.96 16.44 2.52
N SER A 385 8.78 15.98 2.09
CA SER A 385 8.58 15.32 0.79
C SER A 385 7.65 16.05 -0.17
N VAL A 386 7.07 17.20 0.22
CA VAL A 386 6.39 18.11 -0.71
C VAL A 386 7.45 18.84 -1.54
N PRO A 387 7.52 18.62 -2.87
CA PRO A 387 8.35 19.45 -3.75
C PRO A 387 7.86 20.91 -3.67
N SER A 388 8.73 21.91 -3.89
CA SER A 388 8.28 23.30 -3.96
C SER A 388 7.10 23.42 -4.94
N ARG A 389 6.14 24.31 -4.62
CA ARG A 389 4.88 24.50 -5.37
C ARG A 389 5.11 24.66 -6.88
N GLU A 390 6.24 25.25 -7.25
CA GLU A 390 6.75 25.44 -8.61
C GLU A 390 7.00 24.12 -9.35
N VAL A 391 7.63 23.13 -8.71
CA VAL A 391 7.96 21.83 -9.33
C VAL A 391 6.72 20.99 -9.63
N VAL A 392 5.67 21.15 -8.82
CA VAL A 392 4.38 20.47 -9.05
C VAL A 392 3.59 21.15 -10.16
N LEU A 393 3.62 22.48 -10.23
CA LEU A 393 2.98 23.26 -11.29
C LEU A 393 3.62 23.00 -12.66
N ASP A 394 4.95 22.99 -12.74
CA ASP A 394 5.68 22.69 -13.99
C ASP A 394 5.36 21.29 -14.54
N TYR A 395 5.14 20.32 -13.65
CA TYR A 395 4.80 18.95 -14.03
C TYR A 395 3.33 18.78 -14.44
N VAL A 396 2.40 19.47 -13.77
CA VAL A 396 0.95 19.39 -14.05
C VAL A 396 0.56 20.19 -15.29
N LEU A 397 1.24 21.31 -15.57
CA LEU A 397 0.93 22.18 -16.70
C LEU A 397 1.65 21.80 -18.00
N GLY A 398 2.57 20.83 -17.96
CA GLY A 398 3.24 20.35 -19.17
C GLY A 398 4.08 21.42 -19.90
N GLU A 399 4.50 22.49 -19.22
CA GLU A 399 5.20 23.62 -19.86
C GLU A 399 6.70 23.39 -20.09
N SER A 400 7.25 22.22 -19.77
CA SER A 400 8.64 21.88 -20.13
C SER A 400 8.76 21.47 -21.61
N GLY A 401 8.47 22.39 -22.52
CA GLY A 401 8.50 22.15 -23.96
C GLY A 401 8.74 23.38 -24.84
N LYS A 402 8.95 24.57 -24.28
CA LYS A 402 9.45 25.72 -25.06
C LYS A 402 10.92 25.93 -24.77
N ALA A 403 11.73 25.48 -25.73
CA ALA A 403 13.14 25.83 -25.82
C ALA A 403 13.29 27.35 -25.68
N ARG A 404 14.05 27.77 -24.68
CA ARG A 404 14.55 29.14 -24.56
C ARG A 404 15.43 29.37 -25.78
N PRO A 405 15.18 30.38 -26.63
CA PRO A 405 16.07 30.65 -27.77
C PRO A 405 17.47 30.90 -27.24
N GLU A 406 18.45 30.19 -27.80
CA GLU A 406 19.86 30.38 -27.54
C GLU A 406 20.18 31.86 -27.77
N ARG A 407 20.76 32.48 -26.74
CA ARG A 407 21.30 33.82 -26.81
C ARG A 407 22.56 33.71 -27.66
N GLU A 408 22.50 34.16 -28.91
CA GLU A 408 23.66 34.30 -29.79
C GLU A 408 24.77 35.05 -29.04
N LEU A 409 25.91 34.38 -28.87
CA LEU A 409 27.15 35.00 -28.43
C LEU A 409 27.71 35.84 -29.59
N PRO A 410 28.21 37.07 -29.33
CA PRO A 410 28.78 37.89 -30.38
C PRO A 410 30.07 37.26 -30.95
N PRO A 411 30.36 37.46 -32.24
CA PRO A 411 31.52 36.87 -32.89
C PRO A 411 32.83 37.42 -32.30
N ALA A 412 33.77 36.51 -32.05
CA ALA A 412 35.11 36.81 -31.60
C ALA A 412 35.86 37.67 -32.63
N SER A 413 36.42 38.77 -32.16
CA SER A 413 37.28 39.69 -32.90
C SER A 413 38.57 39.00 -33.37
N SER A 414 38.89 39.18 -34.64
CA SER A 414 40.11 38.74 -35.33
C SER A 414 41.39 39.28 -34.68
N PRO A 415 42.49 38.51 -34.64
CA PRO A 415 43.80 39.03 -34.26
C PRO A 415 44.46 39.84 -35.40
N PRO A 416 45.22 40.91 -35.09
CA PRO A 416 45.88 41.74 -36.09
C PRO A 416 47.17 41.10 -36.62
N ALA A 417 47.44 41.37 -37.89
CA ALA A 417 48.66 41.03 -38.60
C ALA A 417 49.78 42.05 -38.32
N SER A 418 50.99 41.54 -38.08
CA SER A 418 52.28 42.25 -38.22
C SER A 418 53.34 41.18 -38.56
N ARG A 419 53.92 41.12 -39.77
CA ARG A 419 55.15 41.84 -40.21
C ARG A 419 56.18 41.92 -39.06
N GLY A 420 57.39 41.38 -39.09
CA GLY A 420 58.23 40.84 -40.16
C GLY A 420 59.62 41.46 -40.00
N GLU A 421 60.67 40.66 -39.77
CA GLU A 421 62.13 40.96 -39.78
C GLU A 421 62.80 39.61 -39.47
N VAL A 422 63.57 38.91 -40.33
CA VAL A 422 64.84 39.17 -41.07
C VAL A 422 66.07 39.34 -40.17
N GLU A 423 66.83 38.25 -40.03
CA GLU A 423 68.31 38.13 -39.88
C GLU A 423 68.60 36.61 -39.92
N VAL A 424 69.22 35.99 -40.94
CA VAL A 424 70.58 36.05 -41.52
C VAL A 424 71.68 35.54 -40.57
N GLU A 425 72.47 34.61 -41.13
CA GLU A 425 73.78 34.04 -40.73
C GLU A 425 73.78 32.62 -40.14
N VAL A 426 74.68 31.69 -40.51
CA VAL A 426 75.69 31.55 -41.60
C VAL A 426 76.08 30.06 -41.61
N GLU A 427 76.55 29.57 -42.76
CA GLU A 427 77.15 28.24 -43.03
C GLU A 427 78.22 27.84 -41.97
N THR A 428 78.37 26.57 -41.60
CA THR A 428 79.03 25.49 -42.37
C THR A 428 78.89 24.15 -41.64
#